data_AF-A0AAE3KCA0-F1
#
_entry.id   AF-A0AAE3KCA0-F1
#
_cell.length_a   1.000
_cell.length_b   1.000
_cell.length_c   1.000
_cell.angle_alpha   90.00
_cell.angle_beta   90.00
_cell.angle_gamma   90.00
#
_symmetry.space_group_name_H-M   'P 1'
#
loop_
_entity.id
_entity.type
_entity.pdbx_description
1 polymer ?
#
loop_
_entity_poly.entity_id
_entity_poly.type
_entity_poly.pdbx_seq_one_letter_code
_entity_poly.pdbx_strand_id
1 'polypeptide(L)' 'MKKYMTPREILESASPNARKTVNEILEIEQEYQNYKNLQSVTGVEKEIAKRIKQLIERGVK' A
#
# COMPACT_ATOMS: atom_id res chain seq x y z
N MET A 1 26.70 -17.47 1.96
CA MET A 1 26.16 -16.10 2.14
C MET A 1 24.65 -16.14 1.88
N LYS A 2 23.79 -15.73 2.81
CA LYS A 2 22.36 -15.55 2.52
C LYS A 2 22.24 -14.34 1.60
N LYS A 3 21.75 -14.55 0.38
CA LYS A 3 21.48 -13.47 -0.57
C LYS A 3 20.25 -12.73 -0.05
N TYR A 4 20.45 -11.55 0.53
CA TYR A 4 19.34 -10.70 0.96
C TYR A 4 18.77 -10.03 -0.29
N MET A 5 17.51 -10.29 -0.59
CA MET A 5 16.79 -9.57 -1.62
C MET A 5 16.39 -8.20 -1.06
N THR A 6 16.56 -7.15 -1.85
CA THR A 6 16.03 -5.83 -1.54
C THR A 6 14.49 -5.87 -1.56
N PRO A 7 13.80 -4.94 -0.87
CA PRO A 7 12.34 -4.85 -0.94
C PRO A 7 11.78 -4.80 -2.37
N ARG A 8 12.52 -4.13 -3.28
CA ARG A 8 12.19 -4.07 -4.71
C ARG A 8 12.31 -5.44 -5.38
N GLU A 9 13.41 -6.16 -5.16
CA GLU A 9 13.60 -7.51 -5.71
C GLU A 9 12.57 -8.50 -5.15
N ILE A 10 12.17 -8.35 -3.88
CA ILE A 10 11.10 -9.15 -3.26
C ILE A 10 9.78 -8.89 -4.00
N LEU A 11 9.43 -7.61 -4.22
CA LEU A 11 8.21 -7.23 -4.94
C LEU A 11 8.22 -7.66 -6.42
N GLU A 12 9.38 -7.63 -7.06
CA GLU A 12 9.60 -8.10 -8.43
C GLU A 12 9.57 -9.64 -8.54
N SER A 13 9.85 -10.35 -7.45
CA SER A 13 9.68 -11.81 -7.37
C SER A 13 8.27 -12.26 -7.00
N ALA A 14 7.44 -11.34 -6.49
CA ALA A 14 6.06 -11.63 -6.08
C ALA A 14 5.14 -11.84 -7.29
N SER A 15 4.00 -12.48 -7.03
CA SER A 15 2.96 -12.70 -8.05
C SER A 15 2.46 -11.36 -8.61
N PRO A 16 2.00 -11.32 -9.88
CA PRO A 16 1.47 -10.09 -10.48
C PRO A 16 0.36 -9.44 -9.64
N ASN A 17 -0.50 -10.26 -9.03
CA ASN A 17 -1.56 -9.79 -8.14
C ASN A 17 -1.01 -9.15 -6.86
N ALA A 18 -0.05 -9.79 -6.19
CA ALA A 18 0.57 -9.22 -5.00
C ALA A 18 1.31 -7.92 -5.32
N ARG A 19 2.02 -7.86 -6.46
CA ARG A 19 2.69 -6.65 -6.92
C ARG A 19 1.72 -5.50 -7.18
N LYS A 20 0.60 -5.80 -7.85
CA LYS A 20 -0.45 -4.84 -8.11
C LYS A 20 -1.04 -4.30 -6.80
N THR A 21 -1.42 -5.18 -5.87
CA THR A 21 -1.96 -4.78 -4.57
C THR A 21 -1.01 -3.89 -3.79
N VAL A 22 0.29 -4.21 -3.75
CA VAL A 22 1.29 -3.40 -3.05
C VAL A 22 1.46 -2.02 -3.71
N ASN A 23 1.48 -1.95 -5.05
CA ASN A 23 1.54 -0.66 -5.74
C ASN A 23 0.32 0.21 -5.44
N GLU A 24 -0.90 -0.36 -5.46
CA GLU A 24 -2.14 0.38 -5.13
C GLU A 24 -2.12 0.89 -3.67
N ILE A 25 -1.53 0.13 -2.74
CA ILE A 25 -1.35 0.58 -1.35
C ILE A 25 -0.38 1.76 -1.28
N LEU A 26 0.75 1.71 -1.99
CA LEU A 26 1.74 2.80 -2.01
C LEU A 26 1.15 4.09 -2.61
N GLU A 27 0.29 3.97 -3.64
CA GLU A 27 -0.44 5.11 -4.21
C GLU A 27 -1.38 5.76 -3.18
N ILE A 28 -2.10 4.95 -2.40
CA ILE A 28 -2.97 5.43 -1.33
C ILE A 28 -2.17 6.10 -0.20
N GLU A 29 -1.01 5.55 0.17
CA GLU A 29 -0.15 6.17 1.17
C GLU A 29 0.38 7.53 0.71
N GLN A 30 0.76 7.65 -0.57
CA GLN A 30 1.18 8.92 -1.15
C GLN A 30 0.03 9.96 -1.14
N GLU A 31 -1.20 9.53 -1.44
CA GLU A 31 -2.41 10.34 -1.34
C GLU A 31 -2.61 10.84 0.10
N TYR A 32 -2.46 9.96 1.09
CA TYR A 32 -2.56 10.31 2.51
C TYR A 32 -1.49 11.30 2.96
N GLN A 33 -0.23 11.17 2.51
CA GLN A 33 0.82 12.14 2.84
C GLN A 33 0.46 13.55 2.33
N ASN A 34 -0.18 13.65 1.17
CA ASN A 34 -0.66 14.94 0.65
C ASN A 34 -1.75 15.54 1.53
N TYR A 35 -2.67 14.73 2.06
CA TYR A 35 -3.69 15.19 3.01
C TYR A 35 -3.12 15.55 4.38
N LYS A 36 -2.15 14.79 4.90
CA LYS A 36 -1.52 15.05 6.19
C LYS A 36 -0.80 16.41 6.25
N ASN A 37 -0.30 16.87 5.11
CA ASN A 37 0.30 18.20 4.98
C ASN A 37 -0.73 19.35 5.05
N LEU A 38 -2.03 19.05 4.94
CA LEU A 38 -3.13 19.98 5.18
C LEU A 38 -3.57 19.79 6.64
N GLN A 39 -3.35 20.76 7.52
CA GLN A 39 -3.49 20.65 9.00
C GLN A 39 -4.93 20.39 9.53
N SER A 40 -5.86 19.85 8.74
CA SER A 40 -7.29 19.80 9.08
C SER A 40 -7.99 18.53 8.59
N VAL A 41 -7.42 17.35 8.87
CA VAL A 41 -7.99 16.10 8.35
C VAL A 41 -8.33 15.10 9.44
N THR A 42 -9.32 15.46 10.26
CA THR A 42 -9.95 14.53 11.19
C THR A 42 -10.83 13.56 10.40
N GLY A 43 -10.44 12.29 10.29
CA GLY A 43 -11.27 11.22 9.72
C GLY A 43 -10.78 10.57 8.42
N VAL A 44 -9.84 11.18 7.70
CA VAL A 44 -9.26 10.57 6.47
C VAL A 44 -8.43 9.33 6.79
N GLU A 45 -7.80 9.26 7.96
CA GLU A 45 -7.08 8.05 8.39
C GLU A 45 -7.96 6.80 8.41
N LYS A 46 -9.21 6.95 8.88
CA LYS A 46 -10.17 5.84 8.92
C LYS A 46 -10.62 5.44 7.52
N GLU A 47 -10.76 6.40 6.61
CA GLU A 47 -11.15 6.13 5.22
C GLU A 47 -10.03 5.44 4.45
N ILE A 48 -8.80 5.93 4.59
CA ILE A 48 -7.59 5.35 4.00
C ILE A 48 -7.36 3.93 4.51
N ALA A 49 -7.46 3.70 5.82
CA ALA A 49 -7.36 2.36 6.40
C ALA A 49 -8.44 1.41 5.85
N LYS A 50 -9.68 1.90 5.66
CA LYS A 50 -10.76 1.13 5.05
C LYS A 50 -10.46 0.77 3.59
N ARG A 51 -9.94 1.70 2.79
CA ARG A 51 -9.56 1.47 1.38
C ARG A 51 -8.45 0.41 1.27
N ILE A 52 -7.40 0.52 2.09
CA ILE A 52 -6.31 -0.47 2.13
C ILE A 52 -6.84 -1.86 2.50
N LYS A 53 -7.69 -1.95 3.53
CA LYS A 53 -8.30 -3.22 3.93
C LYS A 53 -9.09 -3.87 2.79
N GLN A 54 -9.91 -3.10 2.09
CA GLN A 54 -10.70 -3.61 0.95
C GLN A 54 -9.82 -4.10 -0.21
N LEU A 55 -8.68 -3.43 -0.47
CA LEU A 55 -7.73 -3.88 -1.49
C LEU A 55 -7.10 -5.23 -1.12
N ILE A 56 -6.66 -5.39 0.13
CA ILE A 56 -6.09 -6.65 0.61
C ILE A 56 -7.14 -7.78 0.53
N GLU A 57 -8.36 -7.52 1.00
CA GLU A 57 -9.45 -8.51 0.96
C GLU A 57 -9.83 -8.94 -0.47
N ARG A 58 -9.69 -8.05 -1.46
CA ARG A 58 -9.90 -8.37 -2.89
C ARG A 58 -8.76 -9.18 -3.48
N GLY A 59 -7.52 -8.95 -3.05
CA GLY A 59 -6.34 -9.66 -3.56
C GLY A 59 -6.15 -11.07 -2.99
N VAL A 60 -6.83 -11.39 -1.88
CA VAL A 60 -6.79 -12.70 -1.20
C VAL A 60 -7.90 -13.66 -1.67
N LYS A 61 -8.94 -13.14 -2.34
CA LYS A 61 -9.99 -13.95 -2.99
C LYS A 61 -9.58 -14.38 -4.39
#